data_AF-A0A560QLM0-F1
#
_entry.id   AF-A0A560QLM0-F1
#
_cell.length_a   1.000
_cell.length_b   1.000
_cell.length_c   1.000
_cell.angle_alpha   90.00
_cell.angle_beta   90.00
_cell.angle_gamma   90.00
#
_symmetry.space_group_name_H-M   'P 1'
#
loop_
_entity.id
_entity.type
_entity.pdbx_description
1 polymer ?
#
loop_
_entity_poly.entity_id
_entity_poly.type
_entity_poly.pdbx_seq_one_letter_code
_entity_poly.pdbx_strand_id
1 'polypeptide(L)' 'MLREWIVDVAKEMGGRGASLCTAIEGFGHTGKLHSSHFFELADQPTEIRMAITEDESEMLFKRLEV' A
#
# COMPACT_ATOMS: atom_id res chain seq x y z
N MET A 1 9.06 -0.34 -4.59
CA MET A 1 9.68 0.99 -4.44
C MET A 1 8.69 2.09 -4.11
N LEU A 2 7.36 1.93 -4.29
CA LEU A 2 6.35 2.82 -3.70
C LEU A 2 5.92 2.37 -2.28
N ARG A 3 5.69 1.07 -2.08
CA ARG A 3 5.31 0.51 -0.76
C ARG A 3 6.34 0.81 0.34
N GLU A 4 7.63 0.75 0.02
CA GLU A 4 8.70 1.10 0.97
C GLU A 4 8.65 2.58 1.33
N TRP A 5 8.45 3.46 0.34
CA TRP A 5 8.32 4.90 0.57
C TRP A 5 7.11 5.24 1.45
N ILE A 6 5.94 4.63 1.21
CA ILE A 6 4.75 4.84 2.05
C ILE A 6 5.01 4.42 3.50
N VAL A 7 5.71 3.30 3.69
CA VAL A 7 6.10 2.82 5.02
C VAL A 7 7.07 3.79 5.69
N ASP A 8 8.03 4.34 4.96
CA ASP A 8 9.00 5.28 5.50
C ASP A 8 8.33 6.62 5.87
N VAL A 9 7.40 7.12 5.06
CA VAL A 9 6.55 8.28 5.41
C VAL A 9 5.78 8.01 6.70
N ALA A 10 5.16 6.84 6.85
CA ALA A 10 4.43 6.50 8.06
C ALA A 10 5.36 6.39 9.30
N LYS A 11 6.60 5.91 9.13
CA LYS A 11 7.60 5.89 10.21
C LYS A 11 8.02 7.30 10.63
N GLU A 12 8.28 8.18 9.66
CA GLU A 12 8.66 9.59 9.93
C GLU A 12 7.58 10.33 10.72
N MET A 13 6.31 9.93 10.56
CA MET A 13 5.17 10.46 11.30
C MET A 13 4.96 9.83 12.69
N GLY A 14 5.83 8.91 13.13
CA GLY A 14 5.75 8.25 14.43
C GLY A 14 4.91 6.96 14.44
N GLY A 15 4.60 6.39 13.27
CA GLY A 15 3.84 5.15 13.16
C GLY A 15 4.51 3.97 13.88
N ARG A 16 3.70 3.16 14.57
CA ARG A 16 4.17 2.06 15.43
C ARG A 16 4.45 0.75 14.70
N GLY A 17 3.92 0.59 13.49
CA GLY A 17 4.10 -0.59 12.66
C GLY A 17 3.20 -0.62 11.43
N ALA A 18 3.62 -1.41 10.44
CA ALA A 18 2.86 -1.67 9.21
C ALA A 18 3.09 -3.12 8.74
N SER A 19 2.06 -3.72 8.17
CA SER A 19 2.10 -5.06 7.57
C SER A 19 1.86 -4.96 6.07
N LEU A 20 2.69 -5.63 5.28
CA LEU A 20 2.58 -5.64 3.82
C LEU A 20 2.13 -7.02 3.35
N CYS A 21 1.15 -7.05 2.46
CA CYS A 21 0.67 -8.27 1.81
C CYS A 21 0.69 -8.09 0.29
N THR A 22 1.38 -8.97 -0.43
CA THR A 22 1.34 -9.00 -1.89
C THR A 22 0.06 -9.69 -2.33
N ALA A 23 -0.73 -9.04 -3.19
CA ALA A 23 -1.89 -9.67 -3.79
C ALA A 23 -1.46 -10.57 -4.95
N ILE A 24 -2.04 -11.76 -5.02
CA ILE A 24 -1.77 -12.76 -6.06
C ILE A 24 -2.73 -12.57 -7.25
N GLU A 25 -3.94 -12.08 -6.97
CA GLU A 25 -4.97 -11.80 -7.97
C GLU A 25 -5.81 -10.57 -7.58
N GLY A 26 -6.37 -9.89 -8.56
CA GLY A 26 -7.26 -8.75 -8.35
C GLY A 26 -7.93 -8.28 -9.64
N PHE A 27 -8.98 -7.47 -9.53
CA PHE A 27 -9.62 -6.83 -10.67
C PHE A 27 -9.73 -5.33 -10.44
N GLY A 28 -9.51 -4.56 -11.50
CA GLY A 28 -9.61 -3.10 -11.48
C GLY A 28 -10.90 -2.60 -12.14
N HIS A 29 -10.93 -1.30 -12.46
CA HIS A 29 -12.06 -0.62 -13.11
C HIS A 29 -12.50 -1.28 -14.43
N THR A 30 -11.60 -1.98 -15.13
CA THR A 30 -11.88 -2.67 -16.39
C THR A 30 -12.58 -4.04 -16.21
N GLY A 31 -12.74 -4.51 -14.96
CA GLY A 31 -13.33 -5.80 -14.62
C GLY A 31 -12.50 -7.03 -15.00
N LYS A 32 -11.30 -6.84 -15.59
CA LYS A 32 -10.39 -7.92 -15.95
C LYS A 32 -9.67 -8.44 -14.70
N LEU A 33 -9.64 -9.76 -14.55
CA LEU A 33 -8.83 -10.41 -13.52
C LEU A 33 -7.36 -10.38 -13.94
N HIS A 34 -6.52 -9.82 -13.08
CA HIS A 34 -5.07 -9.86 -13.18
C HIS A 34 -4.55 -10.89 -12.18
N SER A 35 -3.68 -11.78 -12.65
CA SER A 35 -3.06 -12.83 -11.84
C SER A 35 -1.55 -12.78 -12.02
N SER A 36 -0.83 -12.76 -10.91
CA SER A 36 0.62 -12.59 -10.83
C SER A 36 1.41 -13.82 -11.32
N HIS A 37 0.72 -14.90 -11.65
CA HIS A 37 1.31 -16.19 -11.99
C HIS A 37 1.93 -16.25 -13.40
N PHE A 38 1.70 -15.26 -14.27
CA PHE A 38 2.11 -15.33 -15.67
C PHE A 38 2.91 -14.09 -16.09
N PHE A 39 4.23 -14.18 -15.97
CA PHE A 39 5.27 -13.41 -16.69
C PHE A 39 5.66 -11.98 -16.29
N GLU A 40 4.98 -11.27 -15.40
CA GLU A 40 5.43 -9.93 -14.95
C GLU A 40 5.58 -9.84 -13.43
N LEU A 41 6.79 -10.15 -12.93
CA LEU A 41 7.20 -9.94 -11.53
C LEU A 41 7.37 -8.44 -11.18
N ALA A 42 7.20 -7.54 -12.15
CA ALA A 42 7.19 -6.11 -11.92
C ALA A 42 5.78 -5.64 -11.53
N ASP A 43 5.70 -4.71 -10.59
CA ASP A 43 4.46 -4.02 -10.17
C ASP A 43 3.33 -4.88 -9.56
N GLN A 44 3.73 -5.85 -8.74
CA GLN A 44 2.80 -6.67 -7.98
C GLN A 44 1.96 -5.83 -7.01
N PRO A 45 0.61 -5.92 -7.05
CA PRO A 45 -0.24 -5.15 -6.15
C PRO A 45 0.10 -5.47 -4.71
N THR A 46 0.24 -4.42 -3.89
CA THR A 46 0.60 -4.56 -2.48
C THR A 46 -0.44 -3.87 -1.62
N GLU A 47 -0.99 -4.60 -0.66
CA GLU A 47 -1.80 -4.05 0.41
C GLU A 47 -0.88 -3.67 1.59
N ILE A 48 -1.05 -2.46 2.10
CA ILE A 48 -0.36 -1.96 3.29
C ILE A 48 -1.42 -1.77 4.38
N ARG A 49 -1.30 -2.49 5.50
CA ARG A 49 -2.16 -2.32 6.67
C ARG A 49 -1.39 -1.68 7.81
N MET A 50 -2.04 -0.73 8.47
CA MET A 50 -1.51 -0.04 9.66
C MET A 50 -2.60 0.02 10.72
N ALA A 51 -2.22 -0.17 11.99
CA ALA A 51 -3.09 0.05 13.14
C ALA A 51 -2.76 1.43 13.72
N ILE A 52 -3.54 2.43 13.34
CA ILE A 52 -3.35 3.84 13.69
C ILE A 52 -4.68 4.46 14.13
N THR A 53 -4.60 5.59 14.81
CA THR A 53 -5.73 6.43 15.17
C THR A 53 -6.30 7.18 13.95
N GLU A 54 -7.49 7.74 14.11
CA GLU A 54 -8.14 8.55 13.07
C GLU A 54 -7.29 9.79 12.72
N ASP A 55 -6.82 10.55 13.74
CA ASP A 55 -5.94 11.70 13.54
C ASP A 55 -4.65 11.35 12.79
N GLU A 56 -3.99 10.24 13.17
CA GLU A 56 -2.79 9.75 12.47
C GLU A 56 -3.10 9.39 11.00
N SER A 57 -4.29 8.82 10.73
CA SER A 57 -4.74 8.51 9.38
C SER A 57 -4.97 9.76 8.55
N GLU A 58 -5.65 10.77 9.08
CA GLU A 58 -5.88 12.04 8.38
C GLU A 58 -4.58 12.75 8.04
N MET A 59 -3.64 12.81 9.00
CA MET A 59 -2.31 13.38 8.77
C MET A 59 -1.56 12.62 7.68
N LEU A 60 -1.62 11.28 7.68
CA LEU A 60 -0.99 10.45 6.68
C LEU A 60 -1.56 10.72 5.29
N PHE A 61 -2.89 10.71 5.12
CA PHE A 61 -3.50 10.98 3.82
C PHE A 61 -3.19 12.38 3.32
N LYS A 62 -3.23 13.40 4.19
CA LYS A 62 -2.84 14.76 3.84
C LYS A 62 -1.38 14.85 3.38
N ARG A 63 -0.48 14.04 3.94
CA ARG A 63 0.93 13.97 3.55
C ARG A 63 1.14 13.26 2.20
N LEU A 64 0.22 12.38 1.82
CA LEU A 64 0.25 11.61 0.57
C LEU A 64 -0.42 12.35 -0.60
N GLU A 65 -1.29 13.32 -0.31
CA GLU A 65 -1.79 14.27 -1.31
C GLU A 65 -0.63 15.15 -1.81
N VAL A 66 -0.29 15.00 -3.10
CA VAL A 66 0.70 15.82 -3.82
C VAL A 66 -0.02 16.94 -4.56
#